data_AF-A0A2X1P3B2-F1
#
_entry.id   AF-A0A2X1P3B2-F1
#
_cell.length_a   1.000
_cell.length_b   1.000
_cell.length_c   1.000
_cell.angle_alpha   90.00
_cell.angle_beta   90.00
_cell.angle_gamma   90.00
#
_symmetry.space_group_name_H-M   'P 1'
#
loop_
_entity.id
_entity.type
_entity.pdbx_description
1 polymer ?
#
loop_
_entity_poly.entity_id
_entity_poly.type
_entity_poly.pdbx_seq_one_letter_code
_entity_poly.pdbx_strand_id
1 'polypeptide(L)' 'MQDLIDHAINHADNNKVGVVYLDLDNFKKVNDAYGHLFGDQLLRDVSLAILSCLEHDQVLARPGGG' A
#
# COMPACT_ATOMS: atom_id res chain seq x y z
N MET A 1 -0.23 -8.02 -9.09
CA MET A 1 0.99 -7.24 -8.73
C MET A 1 1.95 -7.19 -9.89
N GLN A 2 2.31 -8.33 -10.51
CA GLN A 2 3.05 -8.35 -11.77
C GLN A 2 2.41 -7.43 -12.83
N ASP A 3 1.10 -7.55 -13.06
CA ASP A 3 0.39 -6.72 -14.06
C ASP A 3 0.45 -5.22 -13.77
N LEU A 4 0.48 -4.81 -12.50
CA LEU A 4 0.58 -3.39 -12.12
C LEU A 4 1.97 -2.84 -12.40
N ILE A 5 3.00 -3.64 -12.11
CA ILE A 5 4.39 -3.27 -12.41
C ILE A 5 4.60 -3.22 -13.92
N ASP A 6 4.12 -4.21 -14.66
CA ASP A 6 4.21 -4.25 -16.11
C ASP A 6 3.48 -3.06 -16.75
N HIS A 7 2.28 -2.72 -16.23
CA HIS A 7 1.56 -1.52 -16.65
C HIS A 7 2.37 -0.24 -16.37
N ALA A 8 2.90 -0.06 -15.16
CA ALA A 8 3.71 1.10 -14.82
C ALA A 8 4.98 1.23 -15.70
N ILE A 9 5.64 0.10 -16.01
CA ILE A 9 6.80 0.06 -16.91
C ILE A 9 6.41 0.47 -18.33
N ASN A 10 5.31 -0.06 -18.85
CA ASN A 10 4.84 0.24 -20.20
C ASN A 10 4.38 1.69 -20.38
N HIS A 11 3.91 2.34 -19.29
CA HIS A 11 3.47 3.74 -19.30
C HIS A 11 4.56 4.75 -18.94
N ALA A 12 5.76 4.31 -18.58
CA ALA A 12 6.81 5.22 -18.12
C ALA A 12 7.48 6.03 -19.25
N ASP A 13 7.25 5.74 -20.53
CA ASP A 13 7.79 6.51 -21.69
C ASP A 13 9.27 6.94 -21.53
N ASN A 14 10.17 5.96 -21.36
CA ASN A 14 11.61 6.12 -21.06
C ASN A 14 11.97 6.71 -19.68
N ASN A 15 11.00 6.99 -18.80
CA ASN A 15 11.26 7.33 -17.40
C ASN A 15 11.51 6.08 -16.55
N LYS A 16 12.12 6.30 -15.37
CA LYS A 16 12.35 5.22 -14.41
C LYS A 16 11.10 4.98 -13.57
N VAL A 17 10.76 3.71 -13.38
CA VAL A 17 9.74 3.29 -12.41
C VAL A 17 10.41 2.96 -11.08
N GLY A 18 9.82 3.44 -9.99
CA GLY A 18 10.19 3.08 -8.62
C GLY A 18 9.10 2.24 -7.96
N VAL A 19 9.49 1.27 -7.14
CA VAL A 19 8.55 0.50 -6.32
C VAL A 19 8.93 0.70 -4.85
N VAL A 20 7.95 1.05 -4.03
CA VAL A 20 8.08 1.18 -2.59
C VAL A 20 7.26 0.09 -1.93
N TYR A 21 7.90 -0.73 -1.09
CA TYR A 21 7.22 -1.73 -0.28
C TYR A 21 7.23 -1.27 1.18
N LEU A 22 6.05 -1.20 1.80
CA LEU A 22 5.85 -0.71 3.15
C LEU A 22 5.26 -1.81 4.02
N ASP A 23 5.78 -1.93 5.23
CA ASP A 23 5.23 -2.80 6.28
C ASP A 23 4.87 -1.97 7.51
N LEU A 24 3.81 -2.34 8.21
CA LEU A 24 3.41 -1.68 9.45
C LEU A 24 4.08 -2.36 10.64
N ASP A 25 5.09 -1.68 11.18
CA ASP A 25 5.82 -2.15 12.35
C ASP A 25 4.87 -2.47 13.51
N ASN A 26 5.06 -3.65 14.10
CA ASN A 26 4.28 -4.12 15.25
C ASN A 26 2.76 -4.20 15.03
N PHE A 27 2.26 -4.24 13.80
CA PHE A 27 0.81 -4.32 13.54
C PHE A 27 0.11 -5.47 14.27
N LYS A 28 0.79 -6.62 14.42
CA LYS A 28 0.27 -7.74 15.23
C LYS A 28 0.00 -7.35 16.69
N LYS A 29 0.87 -6.56 17.32
CA LYS A 29 0.66 -6.10 18.71
C LYS A 29 -0.57 -5.19 18.82
N VAL A 30 -0.87 -4.41 17.78
CA VAL A 30 -2.10 -3.61 17.71
C VAL A 30 -3.32 -4.53 17.67
N ASN A 31 -3.31 -5.55 16.82
CA ASN A 31 -4.40 -6.54 16.77
C ASN A 31 -4.57 -7.27 18.11
N ASP A 32 -3.47 -7.68 18.74
CA ASP A 32 -3.51 -8.39 20.02
C ASP A 32 -4.04 -7.51 21.16
N ALA A 33 -3.79 -6.20 21.13
CA ALA A 33 -4.20 -5.25 22.18
C ALA A 33 -5.62 -4.68 21.97
N TYR A 34 -6.03 -4.44 20.73
CA TYR A 34 -7.27 -3.70 20.40
C TYR A 34 -8.26 -4.49 19.54
N GLY A 35 -7.90 -5.72 19.13
CA GLY A 35 -8.70 -6.60 18.30
C GLY A 35 -8.58 -6.30 16.80
N HIS A 36 -8.94 -7.31 15.99
CA HIS A 36 -8.82 -7.25 14.53
C HIS A 36 -9.66 -6.14 13.88
N LEU A 37 -10.84 -5.82 14.41
CA LEU A 37 -11.67 -4.74 13.87
C LEU A 37 -10.97 -3.38 13.97
N PHE A 38 -10.21 -3.16 15.05
CA PHE A 38 -9.41 -1.96 15.19
C PHE A 38 -8.23 -1.96 14.23
N GLY A 39 -7.57 -3.11 14.06
CA GLY A 39 -6.51 -3.28 13.06
C GLY A 39 -6.98 -2.99 11.63
N ASP A 40 -8.17 -3.45 11.26
CA ASP A 40 -8.77 -3.17 9.95
C ASP A 40 -9.03 -1.68 9.75
N GLN A 41 -9.48 -1.00 10.80
CA GLN A 41 -9.66 0.45 10.74
C GLN A 41 -8.33 1.17 10.58
N LEU A 42 -7.30 0.77 11.35
CA LEU A 42 -5.96 1.32 11.21
C LEU A 42 -5.42 1.12 9.78
N LEU A 43 -5.61 -0.06 9.18
CA LEU A 43 -5.20 -0.32 7.80
C LEU A 43 -5.92 0.59 6.79
N ARG A 44 -7.22 0.85 6.99
CA ARG A 44 -7.95 1.81 6.16
C ARG A 44 -7.39 3.22 6.30
N ASP A 45 -7.16 3.66 7.53
CA ASP A 45 -6.68 5.01 7.81
C ASP A 45 -5.26 5.25 7.26
N VAL A 46 -4.37 4.26 7.41
CA VAL A 46 -3.02 4.29 6.80
C VAL A 46 -3.12 4.32 5.27
N SER A 47 -3.99 3.51 4.69
CA SER A 47 -4.17 3.47 3.22
C SER A 47 -4.64 4.82 2.69
N LEU A 48 -5.57 5.48 3.39
CA LEU A 48 -6.05 6.83 3.06
C LEU A 48 -4.94 7.88 3.22
N ALA A 49 -4.14 7.78 4.28
CA ALA A 49 -3.00 8.67 4.49
C ALA A 49 -1.98 8.56 3.35
N ILE A 50 -1.64 7.33 2.93
CA ILE A 50 -0.74 7.11 1.79
C ILE A 50 -1.36 7.65 0.50
N LEU A 51 -2.62 7.32 0.20
CA LEU A 51 -3.32 7.83 -0.98
C LEU A 51 -3.33 9.36 -1.06
N SER A 52 -3.42 10.05 0.08
CA SER A 52 -3.39 11.52 0.10
C SER A 52 -2.05 12.13 -0.30
N CYS A 53 -0.97 11.34 -0.28
CA CYS A 53 0.37 11.75 -0.68
C CYS A 53 0.72 11.36 -2.13
N LEU A 54 -0.12 10.56 -2.80
CA LEU A 54 0.13 10.07 -4.15
C LEU A 54 -0.40 11.03 -5.21
N GLU A 55 0.35 11.16 -6.30
CA GLU A 55 -0.11 11.82 -7.52
C GLU A 55 -1.10 10.93 -8.30
N HIS A 56 -1.84 11.51 -9.26
CA HIS A 56 -2.95 10.83 -9.94
C HIS A 56 -2.52 9.58 -10.75
N ASP A 57 -1.27 9.52 -11.17
CA ASP A 57 -0.66 8.43 -11.94
C ASP A 57 0.09 7.41 -11.07
N GLN A 58 0.16 7.63 -9.75
CA GLN A 58 0.79 6.72 -8.81
C GLN A 58 -0.23 5.72 -8.25
N VAL A 59 0.21 4.47 -8.08
CA VAL A 59 -0.66 3.37 -7.68
C VAL A 59 -0.30 2.89 -6.28
N LEU A 60 -1.31 2.80 -5.40
CA LEU A 60 -1.23 2.06 -4.15
C LEU A 60 -1.87 0.69 -4.31
N ALA A 61 -1.16 -0.36 -3.88
CA ALA A 61 -1.69 -1.70 -3.78
C ALA A 61 -1.42 -2.25 -2.37
N ARG A 62 -2.34 -3.11 -1.88
CA ARG A 62 -2.13 -3.93 -0.69
C ARG A 62 -1.86 -5.38 -1.12
N PRO A 63 -0.60 -5.77 -1.36
CA PRO A 63 -0.27 -7.14 -1.71
C PRO A 63 -0.36 -8.04 -0.46
N GLY A 64 -1.52 -8.65 -0.24
CA GLY A 64 -1.75 -9.60 0.85
C GLY A 64 -3.08 -9.39 1.58
N GLY A 65 -3.67 -10.48 2.05
CA GLY A 65 -4.98 -10.48 2.72
C GLY A 65 -5.23 -11.66 3.65
N GLY A 66 -4.17 -12.22 4.23
CA GLY A 66 -4.30 -13.20 5.31
C GLY A 66 -4.69 -12.55 6.63
#